data_AF-A0AAJ6YFT0-F1
#
_entry.id   AF-A0AAJ6YFT0-F1
#
_cell.length_a   1.000
_cell.length_b   1.000
_cell.length_c   1.000
_cell.angle_alpha   90.00
_cell.angle_beta   90.00
_cell.angle_gamma   90.00
#
_symmetry.space_group_name_H-M   'P 1'
#
loop_
_entity.id
_entity.type
_entity.pdbx_description
1 polymer ?
#
loop_
_entity_poly.entity_id
_entity_poly.type
_entity_poly.pdbx_seq_one_letter_code
_entity_poly.pdbx_strand_id
1 'polypeptide(L)'
;MAATFCPIFWLNGVLGLTIFEMPSENPWMKLSIFYAMGRSIIYGILVWYNVFLIPPKQYSNSIITRVYQVILFFNISIAAVSTILGLINYKKIKRFFKKITLVDETMKIFGINPEYVLTFKENIQIVVFWCFGGLIIFSSDLAVAYYVFHNIYYVLTNVIVFEYPLLINTVVELNFAVKISILGKRFERLNALIQSLTTNSLGSMNSRDYNKYQRILKHNQAMKSKQYIKTRHNIQLFLKTVRQLHLDLCATSREVNDIYRIQLSSQMAATFILLTGFSYCFYLVYNELSIPLSYTIQYYTSFGIWIIISISRIIHVVRTSVQAQKTSQIAHEIQVSQLKKKLINEIHQLSLQIMQHPLCFTASGLIILDFGCIRGVVGSVTTYLMILIQNEPDMMKVVTMPIENYTTAIKTGDIINELYDDPIIDEETQCKIREFNIQLIQTSLKFTAYGFIPLDLTLIQRMIYTITTYLMILIQLRNISTSTGISRNLFKMFRNTTFRN
;
A
#
# COMPACT_ATOMS: atom_id res chain seq x y z
N MET A 1 -23.88 -11.13 -18.95
CA MET A 1 -22.87 -10.62 -17.99
C MET A 1 -21.45 -11.19 -18.24
N ALA A 2 -21.30 -12.45 -18.69
CA ALA A 2 -19.99 -13.01 -19.07
C ALA A 2 -19.22 -12.11 -20.06
N ALA A 3 -19.93 -11.51 -21.03
CA ALA A 3 -19.36 -10.53 -21.95
C ALA A 3 -18.82 -9.26 -21.26
N THR A 4 -19.47 -8.76 -20.20
CA THR A 4 -19.13 -7.48 -19.54
C THR A 4 -17.77 -7.50 -18.84
N PHE A 5 -17.37 -8.66 -18.31
CA PHE A 5 -16.10 -8.85 -17.61
C PHE A 5 -15.09 -9.67 -18.42
N CYS A 6 -15.47 -10.02 -19.65
CA CYS A 6 -14.66 -10.79 -20.58
C CYS A 6 -13.22 -10.24 -20.72
N PRO A 7 -12.98 -8.92 -20.91
CA PRO A 7 -11.61 -8.40 -21.09
C PRO A 7 -10.68 -8.75 -19.92
N ILE A 8 -11.20 -8.70 -18.69
CA ILE A 8 -10.44 -9.01 -17.48
C ILE A 8 -10.23 -10.52 -17.35
N PHE A 9 -11.22 -11.33 -17.72
CA PHE A 9 -11.06 -12.79 -17.77
C PHE A 9 -10.02 -13.22 -18.81
N TRP A 10 -10.01 -12.60 -19.99
CA TRP A 10 -8.99 -12.82 -21.00
C TRP A 10 -7.59 -12.45 -20.50
N LEU A 11 -7.44 -11.27 -19.90
CA LEU A 11 -6.16 -10.83 -19.32
C LEU A 11 -5.65 -11.84 -18.28
N ASN A 12 -6.53 -12.30 -17.38
CA ASN A 12 -6.15 -13.29 -16.37
C ASN A 12 -5.88 -14.69 -16.95
N GLY A 13 -6.61 -15.08 -17.99
CA GLY A 13 -6.38 -16.34 -18.70
C GLY A 13 -5.02 -16.35 -19.38
N VAL A 14 -4.70 -15.32 -20.18
CA VAL A 14 -3.41 -15.17 -20.87
C VAL A 14 -2.25 -15.23 -19.87
N LEU A 15 -2.39 -14.55 -18.73
CA LEU A 15 -1.37 -14.55 -17.67
C LEU A 15 -1.38 -15.80 -16.78
N GLY A 16 -2.29 -16.77 -17.01
CA GLY A 16 -2.35 -18.02 -16.24
C GLY A 16 -2.81 -17.85 -14.79
N LEU A 17 -3.46 -16.74 -14.46
CA LEU A 17 -3.96 -16.42 -13.10
C LEU A 17 -5.34 -17.02 -12.82
N THR A 18 -6.10 -17.38 -13.85
CA THR A 18 -7.43 -17.98 -13.74
C THR A 18 -7.61 -19.14 -14.70
N ILE A 19 -8.62 -19.98 -14.44
CA ILE A 19 -9.01 -21.07 -15.32
C ILE A 19 -9.57 -20.50 -16.64
N PHE A 20 -9.09 -21.01 -17.77
CA PHE A 20 -9.63 -20.73 -19.10
C PHE A 20 -11.06 -21.28 -19.23
N GLU A 21 -11.96 -20.43 -19.70
CA GLU A 21 -13.30 -20.80 -20.14
C GLU A 21 -13.39 -20.60 -21.67
N MET A 22 -13.35 -21.70 -22.43
CA MET A 22 -13.61 -21.72 -23.87
C MET A 22 -14.49 -22.93 -24.19
N PRO A 23 -15.75 -22.79 -24.66
CA PRO A 23 -16.59 -21.58 -24.71
C PRO A 23 -17.10 -21.15 -23.32
N SER A 24 -17.62 -19.92 -23.25
CA SER A 24 -18.20 -19.32 -22.03
C SER A 24 -19.11 -20.34 -21.33
N GLU A 25 -18.82 -20.61 -20.05
CA GLU A 25 -19.48 -21.60 -19.16
C GLU A 25 -18.83 -22.98 -19.02
N ASN A 26 -17.96 -23.43 -19.94
CA ASN A 26 -17.22 -24.70 -19.78
C ASN A 26 -15.77 -24.48 -19.32
N PRO A 27 -15.41 -24.78 -18.06
CA PRO A 27 -14.07 -24.55 -17.54
C PRO A 27 -13.09 -25.66 -17.95
N TRP A 28 -12.01 -25.30 -18.64
CA TRP A 28 -10.94 -26.23 -19.02
C TRP A 28 -9.87 -26.28 -17.93
N MET A 29 -10.23 -26.87 -16.79
CA MET A 29 -9.40 -26.87 -15.58
C MET A 29 -8.05 -27.57 -15.79
N LYS A 30 -8.03 -28.74 -16.45
CA LYS A 30 -6.78 -29.49 -16.72
C LYS A 30 -5.82 -28.70 -17.61
N LEU A 31 -6.32 -28.13 -18.71
CA LEU A 31 -5.51 -27.33 -19.63
C LEU A 31 -4.92 -26.09 -18.95
N SER A 32 -5.71 -25.42 -18.12
CA SER A 32 -5.28 -24.20 -17.42
C SER A 32 -4.18 -24.48 -16.40
N ILE A 33 -4.29 -25.60 -15.66
CA ILE A 33 -3.27 -26.03 -14.71
C ILE A 33 -1.99 -26.41 -15.46
N PHE A 34 -2.11 -27.17 -16.55
CA PHE A 34 -0.96 -27.55 -17.38
C PHE A 34 -0.25 -26.32 -17.96
N TYR A 35 -1.00 -25.35 -18.47
CA TYR A 35 -0.48 -24.08 -18.96
C TYR A 35 0.24 -23.30 -17.84
N ALA A 36 -0.38 -23.17 -16.67
CA ALA A 36 0.22 -22.47 -15.54
C ALA A 36 1.54 -23.14 -15.07
N MET A 37 1.58 -24.47 -15.02
CA MET A 37 2.78 -25.24 -14.68
C MET A 37 3.87 -25.09 -15.74
N GLY A 38 3.53 -25.30 -17.03
CA GLY A 38 4.50 -25.17 -18.13
C GLY A 38 5.11 -23.77 -18.19
N ARG A 39 4.29 -22.74 -18.03
CA ARG A 39 4.71 -21.33 -17.92
C ARG A 39 5.67 -21.11 -16.75
N SER A 40 5.38 -21.64 -15.57
CA SER A 40 6.27 -21.54 -14.39
C SER A 40 7.59 -22.28 -14.59
N ILE A 41 7.59 -23.43 -15.27
CA ILE A 41 8.81 -24.17 -15.60
C ILE A 41 9.68 -23.37 -16.58
N ILE A 42 9.09 -22.85 -17.67
CA ILE A 42 9.81 -22.02 -18.65
C ILE A 42 10.42 -20.80 -17.96
N TYR A 43 9.65 -20.12 -17.11
CA TYR A 43 10.15 -18.98 -16.35
C TYR A 43 11.28 -19.38 -15.38
N GLY A 44 11.17 -20.53 -14.71
CA GLY A 44 12.25 -21.05 -13.84
C GLY A 44 13.55 -21.31 -14.61
N ILE A 45 13.47 -21.85 -15.83
CA ILE A 45 14.62 -22.04 -16.72
C ILE A 45 15.24 -20.69 -17.11
N LEU A 46 14.41 -19.68 -17.41
CA LEU A 46 14.89 -18.33 -17.73
C LEU A 46 15.60 -17.67 -16.54
N VAL A 47 15.07 -17.82 -15.32
CA VAL A 47 15.71 -17.32 -14.09
C VAL A 47 17.04 -18.03 -13.87
N TRP A 48 17.08 -19.36 -14.02
CA TRP A 48 18.32 -20.12 -13.90
C TRP A 48 19.37 -19.66 -14.92
N TYR A 49 18.98 -19.51 -16.18
CA TYR A 49 19.86 -18.97 -17.22
C TYR A 49 20.36 -17.56 -16.87
N ASN A 50 19.49 -16.70 -16.38
CA ASN A 50 19.84 -15.33 -16.00
C ASN A 50 20.87 -15.27 -14.86
N VAL A 51 20.70 -16.09 -13.84
CA VAL A 51 21.56 -16.09 -12.64
C VAL A 51 22.93 -16.73 -12.91
N PHE A 52 22.97 -17.80 -13.72
CA PHE A 52 24.19 -18.60 -13.89
C PHE A 52 25.00 -18.28 -15.16
N LEU A 53 24.36 -17.85 -16.26
CA LEU A 53 25.06 -17.63 -17.54
C LEU A 53 25.34 -16.16 -17.86
N ILE A 54 24.61 -15.20 -17.29
CA ILE A 54 24.85 -13.78 -17.59
C ILE A 54 26.04 -13.30 -16.77
N PRO A 55 27.11 -12.78 -17.41
CA PRO A 55 28.27 -12.30 -16.68
C PRO A 55 27.91 -11.14 -15.76
N PRO A 56 28.55 -11.03 -14.58
CA PRO A 56 28.33 -9.91 -13.67
C PRO A 56 28.62 -8.59 -14.38
N LYS A 57 27.78 -7.57 -14.14
CA LYS A 57 27.92 -6.25 -14.74
C LYS A 57 29.29 -5.66 -14.36
N GLN A 58 30.03 -5.19 -15.37
CA GLN A 58 31.39 -4.67 -15.23
C GLN A 58 31.50 -3.46 -14.28
N TYR A 59 30.41 -2.71 -14.08
CA TYR A 59 30.33 -1.52 -13.22
C TYR A 59 29.20 -1.59 -12.17
N SER A 60 28.77 -2.78 -11.73
CA SER A 60 27.79 -2.85 -10.64
C SER A 60 28.45 -3.03 -9.28
N ASN A 61 28.15 -2.11 -8.36
CA ASN A 61 28.42 -2.30 -6.95
C ASN A 61 27.76 -3.59 -6.45
N SER A 62 28.51 -4.39 -5.68
CA SER A 62 28.07 -5.70 -5.17
C SER A 62 26.79 -5.60 -4.33
N ILE A 63 26.58 -4.48 -3.63
CA ILE A 63 25.41 -4.24 -2.79
C ILE A 63 24.16 -4.02 -3.66
N ILE A 64 24.25 -3.21 -4.73
CA ILE A 64 23.14 -2.94 -5.65
C ILE A 64 22.65 -4.24 -6.29
N THR A 65 23.57 -5.11 -6.70
CA THR A 65 23.23 -6.42 -7.29
C THR A 65 22.52 -7.33 -6.27
N ARG A 66 22.94 -7.32 -5.00
CA ARG A 66 22.25 -8.08 -3.94
C ARG A 66 20.85 -7.54 -3.66
N VAL A 67 20.67 -6.22 -3.59
CA VAL A 67 19.35 -5.59 -3.41
C VAL A 67 18.40 -6.00 -4.54
N TYR A 68 18.88 -5.94 -5.79
CA TYR A 68 18.12 -6.37 -6.96
C TYR A 68 17.71 -7.85 -6.87
N GLN A 69 18.63 -8.74 -6.48
CA GLN A 69 18.34 -10.18 -6.30
C GLN A 69 17.28 -10.44 -5.22
N VAL A 70 17.36 -9.72 -4.09
CA VAL A 70 16.36 -9.81 -3.01
C VAL A 70 14.99 -9.38 -3.53
N ILE A 71 14.89 -8.22 -4.19
CA ILE A 71 13.63 -7.73 -4.76
C ILE A 71 13.05 -8.73 -5.76
N LEU A 72 13.89 -9.28 -6.64
CA LEU A 72 13.49 -10.29 -7.61
C LEU A 72 12.94 -11.55 -6.93
N PHE A 73 13.66 -12.09 -5.94
CA PHE A 73 13.25 -13.29 -5.21
C PHE A 73 11.88 -13.13 -4.52
N PHE A 74 11.65 -12.00 -3.84
CA PHE A 74 10.37 -11.71 -3.21
C PHE A 74 9.25 -11.60 -4.25
N ASN A 75 9.47 -10.91 -5.37
CA ASN A 75 8.46 -10.78 -6.42
C ASN A 75 8.12 -12.11 -7.10
N ILE A 76 9.12 -12.97 -7.36
CA ILE A 76 8.91 -14.33 -7.88
C ILE A 76 8.08 -15.16 -6.91
N SER A 77 8.43 -15.13 -5.63
CA SER A 77 7.71 -15.87 -4.59
C SER A 77 6.24 -15.44 -4.54
N ILE A 78 5.97 -14.15 -4.62
CA ILE A 78 4.61 -13.60 -4.61
C ILE A 78 3.86 -13.93 -5.89
N ALA A 79 4.50 -13.89 -7.06
CA ALA A 79 3.88 -14.26 -8.33
C ALA A 79 3.49 -15.75 -8.35
N ALA A 80 4.32 -16.63 -7.78
CA ALA A 80 4.03 -18.05 -7.62
C ALA A 80 2.83 -18.27 -6.68
N VAL A 81 2.86 -17.67 -5.48
CA VAL A 81 1.74 -17.72 -4.53
C VAL A 81 0.46 -17.15 -5.14
N SER A 82 0.57 -16.07 -5.91
CA SER A 82 -0.56 -15.41 -6.57
C SER A 82 -1.21 -16.31 -7.62
N THR A 83 -0.41 -17.01 -8.41
CA THR A 83 -0.88 -17.99 -9.40
C THR A 83 -1.64 -19.13 -8.72
N ILE A 84 -1.09 -19.70 -7.65
CA ILE A 84 -1.71 -20.79 -6.89
C ILE A 84 -3.05 -20.34 -6.27
N LEU A 85 -3.05 -19.18 -5.60
CA LEU A 85 -4.27 -18.63 -4.98
C LEU A 85 -5.33 -18.24 -6.01
N GLY A 86 -4.93 -17.78 -7.20
CA GLY A 86 -5.85 -17.51 -8.31
C GLY A 86 -6.61 -18.76 -8.76
N LEU A 87 -5.91 -19.90 -8.90
CA LEU A 87 -6.51 -21.19 -9.24
C LEU A 87 -7.43 -21.72 -8.12
N ILE A 88 -6.99 -21.66 -6.86
CA ILE A 88 -7.78 -22.14 -5.71
C ILE A 88 -9.07 -21.33 -5.55
N ASN A 89 -8.99 -20.00 -5.66
CA ASN A 89 -10.12 -19.12 -5.42
C ASN A 89 -11.03 -18.92 -6.63
N TYR A 90 -10.76 -19.56 -7.77
CA TYR A 90 -11.58 -19.43 -9.00
C TYR A 90 -13.08 -19.65 -8.74
N LYS A 91 -13.47 -20.68 -7.97
CA LYS A 91 -14.88 -20.95 -7.64
C LYS A 91 -15.53 -19.80 -6.86
N LYS A 92 -14.76 -19.17 -5.95
CA LYS A 92 -15.23 -18.02 -5.17
C LYS A 92 -15.41 -16.78 -6.06
N ILE A 93 -14.49 -16.56 -7.00
CA ILE A 93 -14.59 -15.48 -8.00
C ILE A 93 -15.83 -15.68 -8.89
N LYS A 94 -16.12 -16.92 -9.33
CA LYS A 94 -17.35 -17.21 -10.10
C LYS A 94 -18.62 -16.94 -9.28
N ARG A 95 -18.62 -17.32 -7.99
CA ARG A 95 -19.72 -17.02 -7.07
C ARG A 95 -19.93 -15.52 -6.89
N PHE A 96 -18.87 -14.72 -6.82
CA PHE A 96 -18.95 -13.27 -6.76
C PHE A 96 -19.75 -12.69 -7.93
N PHE A 97 -19.43 -13.07 -9.18
CA PHE A 97 -20.16 -12.56 -10.35
C PHE A 97 -21.63 -12.99 -10.37
N LYS A 98 -21.95 -14.21 -9.89
CA LYS A 98 -23.34 -14.66 -9.72
C LYS A 98 -24.10 -13.80 -8.70
N LYS A 99 -23.48 -13.47 -7.55
CA LYS A 99 -24.08 -12.59 -6.53
C LYS A 99 -24.32 -11.18 -7.09
N ILE A 100 -23.37 -10.62 -7.83
CA ILE A 100 -23.54 -9.32 -8.50
C ILE A 100 -24.69 -9.35 -9.51
N THR A 101 -24.87 -10.45 -10.25
CA THR A 101 -26.00 -10.64 -11.16
C THR A 101 -27.33 -10.56 -10.43
N LEU A 102 -27.46 -11.26 -9.32
CA LEU A 102 -28.67 -11.28 -8.50
C LEU A 102 -28.99 -9.88 -7.93
N VAL A 103 -27.96 -9.15 -7.48
CA VAL A 103 -28.10 -7.76 -7.02
C VAL A 103 -28.59 -6.85 -8.16
N ASP A 104 -27.97 -6.95 -9.34
CA ASP A 104 -28.33 -6.15 -10.51
C ASP A 104 -29.77 -6.47 -10.99
N GLU A 105 -30.20 -7.74 -10.96
CA GLU A 105 -31.59 -8.15 -11.24
C GLU A 105 -32.58 -7.58 -10.23
N THR A 106 -32.24 -7.60 -8.94
CA THR A 106 -33.09 -7.06 -7.89
C THR A 106 -33.21 -5.53 -8.00
N MET A 107 -32.11 -4.82 -8.30
CA MET A 107 -32.14 -3.38 -8.55
C MET A 107 -32.97 -3.01 -9.79
N LYS A 108 -32.99 -3.88 -10.81
CA LYS A 108 -33.81 -3.71 -12.01
C LYS A 108 -35.31 -3.73 -11.71
N ILE A 109 -35.75 -4.57 -10.77
CA ILE A 109 -37.16 -4.59 -10.29
C ILE A 109 -37.56 -3.21 -9.74
N PHE A 110 -36.62 -2.49 -9.13
CA PHE A 110 -36.84 -1.15 -8.59
C PHE A 110 -36.64 0.00 -9.59
N GLY A 111 -36.44 -0.32 -10.87
CA GLY A 111 -36.31 0.67 -11.94
C GLY A 111 -34.91 1.25 -12.11
N ILE A 112 -33.86 0.61 -11.58
CA ILE A 112 -32.48 0.92 -11.96
C ILE A 112 -31.98 -0.14 -12.93
N ASN A 113 -31.79 0.26 -14.18
CA ASN A 113 -31.26 -0.65 -15.18
C ASN A 113 -29.76 -0.89 -14.96
N PRO A 114 -29.27 -2.13 -15.14
CA PRO A 114 -27.86 -2.40 -15.07
C PRO A 114 -27.14 -1.84 -16.31
N GLU A 115 -26.15 -0.98 -16.10
CA GLU A 115 -25.34 -0.40 -17.19
C GLU A 115 -24.19 -1.35 -17.60
N TYR A 116 -24.53 -2.48 -18.20
CA TYR A 116 -23.52 -3.47 -18.63
C TYR A 116 -22.58 -2.95 -19.72
N VAL A 117 -23.08 -2.14 -20.66
CA VAL A 117 -22.28 -1.60 -21.77
C VAL A 117 -21.24 -0.60 -21.28
N LEU A 118 -21.63 0.29 -20.37
CA LEU A 118 -20.70 1.27 -19.77
C LEU A 118 -19.61 0.54 -18.98
N THR A 119 -20.01 -0.42 -18.13
CA THR A 119 -19.08 -1.23 -17.34
C THR A 119 -18.10 -2.00 -18.24
N PHE A 120 -18.56 -2.52 -19.38
CA PHE A 120 -17.70 -3.19 -20.35
C PHE A 120 -16.67 -2.24 -20.99
N LYS A 121 -17.10 -1.05 -21.42
CA LYS A 121 -16.20 -0.02 -21.99
C LYS A 121 -15.13 0.41 -21.00
N GLU A 122 -15.51 0.63 -19.74
CA GLU A 122 -14.56 0.96 -18.67
C GLU A 122 -13.56 -0.17 -18.43
N ASN A 123 -14.01 -1.43 -18.42
CA ASN A 123 -13.11 -2.58 -18.27
C ASN A 123 -12.12 -2.69 -19.45
N ILE A 124 -12.56 -2.44 -20.69
CA ILE A 124 -11.66 -2.38 -21.85
C ILE A 124 -10.64 -1.26 -21.68
N GLN A 125 -11.08 -0.05 -21.33
CA GLN A 125 -10.18 1.11 -21.15
C GLN A 125 -9.12 0.82 -20.08
N ILE A 126 -9.51 0.18 -18.97
CA ILE A 126 -8.59 -0.22 -17.91
C ILE A 126 -7.55 -1.23 -18.43
N VAL A 127 -7.97 -2.26 -19.17
CA VAL A 127 -7.04 -3.27 -19.73
C VAL A 127 -6.11 -2.64 -20.75
N VAL A 128 -6.61 -1.77 -21.64
CA VAL A 128 -5.81 -1.06 -22.64
C VAL A 128 -4.77 -0.16 -21.96
N PHE A 129 -5.19 0.61 -20.95
CA PHE A 129 -4.27 1.47 -20.20
C PHE A 129 -3.20 0.66 -19.47
N TRP A 130 -3.56 -0.48 -18.88
CA TRP A 130 -2.61 -1.39 -18.23
C TRP A 130 -1.61 -1.97 -19.25
N CYS A 131 -2.07 -2.45 -20.40
CA CYS A 131 -1.20 -2.98 -21.46
C CYS A 131 -0.26 -1.90 -21.99
N PHE A 132 -0.77 -0.70 -22.25
CA PHE A 132 0.03 0.43 -22.75
C PHE A 132 1.08 0.86 -21.72
N GLY A 133 0.71 0.97 -20.45
CA GLY A 133 1.65 1.25 -19.37
C GLY A 133 2.75 0.18 -19.24
N GLY A 134 2.37 -1.10 -19.34
CA GLY A 134 3.33 -2.21 -19.35
C GLY A 134 4.30 -2.15 -20.53
N LEU A 135 3.83 -1.83 -21.74
CA LEU A 135 4.68 -1.66 -22.91
C LEU A 135 5.66 -0.48 -22.78
N ILE A 136 5.23 0.63 -22.18
CA ILE A 136 6.12 1.77 -21.90
C ILE A 136 7.23 1.36 -20.94
N ILE A 137 6.87 0.68 -19.83
CA ILE A 137 7.85 0.20 -18.84
C ILE A 137 8.83 -0.75 -19.51
N PHE A 138 8.34 -1.75 -20.23
CA PHE A 138 9.16 -2.70 -20.98
C PHE A 138 10.11 -2.02 -21.95
N SER A 139 9.64 -1.03 -22.71
CA SER A 139 10.48 -0.30 -23.65
C SER A 139 11.55 0.53 -22.93
N SER A 140 11.22 1.15 -21.79
CA SER A 140 12.18 1.92 -21.00
C SER A 140 13.26 1.03 -20.38
N ASP A 141 12.88 -0.10 -19.78
CA ASP A 141 13.83 -1.03 -19.16
C ASP A 141 14.67 -1.75 -20.22
N LEU A 142 14.12 -2.01 -21.42
CA LEU A 142 14.87 -2.51 -22.57
C LEU A 142 15.94 -1.50 -23.04
N ALA A 143 15.58 -0.22 -23.17
CA ALA A 143 16.53 0.82 -23.56
C ALA A 143 17.67 0.97 -22.54
N VAL A 144 17.32 0.96 -21.25
CA VAL A 144 18.28 0.96 -20.12
C VAL A 144 19.17 -0.27 -20.20
N ALA A 145 18.62 -1.47 -20.29
CA ALA A 145 19.40 -2.70 -20.30
C ALA A 145 20.31 -2.82 -21.55
N TYR A 146 19.86 -2.35 -22.71
CA TYR A 146 20.66 -2.35 -23.95
C TYR A 146 21.95 -1.53 -23.81
N TYR A 147 21.87 -0.36 -23.18
CA TYR A 147 23.03 0.49 -22.91
C TYR A 147 24.06 -0.18 -21.99
N VAL A 148 23.64 -1.14 -21.15
CA VAL A 148 24.55 -1.83 -20.22
C VAL A 148 25.17 -3.06 -20.87
N PHE A 149 24.36 -3.97 -21.39
CA PHE A 149 24.85 -5.29 -21.80
C PHE A 149 25.36 -5.34 -23.24
N HIS A 150 24.96 -4.40 -24.11
CA HIS A 150 25.29 -4.31 -25.55
C HIS A 150 24.91 -5.55 -26.40
N ASN A 151 24.61 -6.69 -25.78
CA ASN A 151 24.17 -7.93 -26.38
C ASN A 151 22.66 -8.12 -26.13
N ILE A 152 21.90 -8.11 -27.22
CA ILE A 152 20.43 -8.16 -27.18
C ILE A 152 19.87 -9.38 -26.44
N TYR A 153 20.55 -10.53 -26.46
CA TYR A 153 20.09 -11.75 -25.79
C TYR A 153 20.13 -11.62 -24.26
N TYR A 154 21.20 -11.03 -23.71
CA TYR A 154 21.31 -10.78 -22.27
C TYR A 154 20.34 -9.69 -21.80
N VAL A 155 20.17 -8.65 -22.64
CA VAL A 155 19.21 -7.56 -22.41
C VAL A 155 17.80 -8.11 -22.26
N LEU A 156 17.31 -8.83 -23.27
CA LEU A 156 15.95 -9.38 -23.27
C LEU A 156 15.73 -10.33 -22.10
N THR A 157 16.69 -11.20 -21.81
CA THR A 157 16.55 -12.16 -20.72
C THR A 157 16.50 -11.48 -19.36
N ASN A 158 17.31 -10.44 -19.13
CA ASN A 158 17.31 -9.69 -17.87
C ASN A 158 16.00 -8.92 -17.63
N VAL A 159 15.54 -8.23 -18.66
CA VAL A 159 14.28 -7.45 -18.60
C VAL A 159 13.09 -8.37 -18.38
N ILE A 160 12.98 -9.47 -19.14
CA ILE A 160 11.87 -10.43 -18.99
C ILE A 160 11.86 -11.05 -17.60
N VAL A 161 13.02 -11.47 -17.07
CA VAL A 161 13.11 -12.06 -15.73
C VAL A 161 12.68 -11.08 -14.65
N PHE A 162 13.02 -9.79 -14.78
CA PHE A 162 12.63 -8.79 -13.81
C PHE A 162 11.15 -8.42 -13.88
N GLU A 163 10.66 -8.11 -15.08
CA GLU A 163 9.33 -7.54 -15.26
C GLU A 163 8.21 -8.54 -15.12
N TYR A 164 8.43 -9.78 -15.52
CA TYR A 164 7.40 -10.80 -15.53
C TYR A 164 6.69 -11.00 -14.17
N PRO A 165 7.38 -11.20 -13.04
CA PRO A 165 6.72 -11.34 -11.75
C PRO A 165 6.03 -10.03 -11.31
N LEU A 166 6.59 -8.87 -11.66
CA LEU A 166 6.00 -7.56 -11.38
C LEU A 166 4.70 -7.35 -12.17
N LEU A 167 4.64 -7.77 -13.43
CA LEU A 167 3.43 -7.76 -14.25
C LEU A 167 2.34 -8.63 -13.63
N ILE A 168 2.65 -9.87 -13.24
CA ILE A 168 1.69 -10.76 -12.56
C ILE A 168 1.14 -10.10 -11.29
N ASN A 169 2.03 -9.52 -10.48
CA ASN A 169 1.71 -8.88 -9.23
C ASN A 169 0.76 -7.69 -9.42
N THR A 170 1.00 -6.82 -10.41
CA THR A 170 0.11 -5.69 -10.72
C THR A 170 -1.28 -6.11 -11.20
N VAL A 171 -1.40 -7.24 -11.94
CA VAL A 171 -2.72 -7.73 -12.37
C VAL A 171 -3.56 -8.21 -11.20
N VAL A 172 -2.96 -8.75 -10.14
CA VAL A 172 -3.69 -9.14 -8.92
C VAL A 172 -4.27 -7.91 -8.22
N GLU A 173 -3.50 -6.83 -8.11
CA GLU A 173 -3.97 -5.55 -7.56
C GLU A 173 -5.10 -4.95 -8.42
N LEU A 174 -4.93 -4.97 -9.74
CA LEU A 174 -5.94 -4.52 -10.69
C LEU A 174 -7.24 -5.30 -10.54
N ASN A 175 -7.15 -6.63 -10.43
CA ASN A 175 -8.30 -7.50 -10.21
C ASN A 175 -9.06 -7.20 -8.93
N PHE A 176 -8.35 -6.86 -7.86
CA PHE A 176 -8.95 -6.43 -6.61
C PHE A 176 -9.63 -5.07 -6.79
N ALA A 177 -8.90 -4.08 -7.31
CA ALA A 177 -9.40 -2.72 -7.51
C ALA A 177 -10.67 -2.68 -8.39
N VAL A 178 -10.70 -3.44 -9.48
CA VAL A 178 -11.89 -3.53 -10.34
C VAL A 178 -13.08 -4.13 -9.59
N LYS A 179 -12.90 -5.21 -8.82
CA LYS A 179 -14.00 -5.83 -8.06
C LYS A 179 -14.56 -4.89 -6.99
N ILE A 180 -13.68 -4.19 -6.28
CA ILE A 180 -14.08 -3.18 -5.29
C ILE A 180 -14.78 -1.99 -5.96
N SER A 181 -14.30 -1.54 -7.12
CA SER A 181 -14.96 -0.49 -7.92
C SER A 181 -16.35 -0.90 -8.41
N ILE A 182 -16.51 -2.16 -8.86
CA ILE A 182 -17.81 -2.74 -9.23
C ILE A 182 -18.77 -2.68 -8.05
N LEU A 183 -18.34 -3.15 -6.88
CA LEU A 183 -19.13 -3.10 -5.63
C LEU A 183 -19.47 -1.67 -5.24
N GLY A 184 -18.49 -0.75 -5.30
CA GLY A 184 -18.67 0.67 -5.05
C GLY A 184 -19.78 1.28 -5.91
N LYS A 185 -19.78 1.02 -7.22
CA LYS A 185 -20.85 1.47 -8.13
C LYS A 185 -22.24 0.94 -7.75
N ARG A 186 -22.33 -0.29 -7.22
CA ARG A 186 -23.62 -0.84 -6.75
C ARG A 186 -24.06 -0.17 -5.46
N PHE A 187 -23.15 0.09 -4.53
CA PHE A 187 -23.47 0.92 -3.35
C PHE A 187 -23.96 2.31 -3.77
N GLU A 188 -23.34 2.96 -4.77
CA GLU A 188 -23.80 4.26 -5.27
C GLU A 188 -25.23 4.22 -5.82
N ARG A 189 -25.57 3.18 -6.59
CA ARG A 189 -26.93 2.98 -7.11
C ARG A 189 -27.93 2.68 -6.01
N LEU A 190 -27.56 1.86 -5.02
CA LEU A 190 -28.39 1.58 -3.86
C LEU A 190 -28.66 2.85 -3.04
N ASN A 191 -27.64 3.69 -2.85
CA ASN A 191 -27.78 4.96 -2.16
C ASN A 191 -28.68 5.93 -2.96
N ALA A 192 -28.56 5.96 -4.28
CA ALA A 192 -29.46 6.73 -5.14
C ALA A 192 -30.93 6.28 -5.00
N LEU A 193 -31.18 4.96 -4.92
CA LEU A 193 -32.52 4.40 -4.65
C LEU A 193 -33.06 4.88 -3.31
N ILE A 194 -32.27 4.78 -2.24
CA ILE A 194 -32.63 5.24 -0.90
C ILE A 194 -32.99 6.73 -0.94
N GLN A 195 -32.17 7.55 -1.59
CA GLN A 195 -32.39 8.98 -1.65
C GLN A 195 -33.67 9.34 -2.39
N SER A 196 -34.04 8.59 -3.45
CA SER A 196 -35.28 8.82 -4.19
C SER A 196 -36.55 8.72 -3.34
N LEU A 197 -36.49 8.02 -2.20
CA LEU A 197 -37.59 7.93 -1.23
C LEU A 197 -37.64 9.08 -0.23
N THR A 198 -36.50 9.72 0.03
CA THR A 198 -36.32 10.71 1.11
C THR A 198 -36.53 12.15 0.61
N THR A 199 -36.82 12.36 -0.67
CA THR A 199 -36.83 13.69 -1.33
C THR A 199 -37.82 14.73 -0.78
N ASN A 200 -38.62 14.44 0.25
CA ASN A 200 -39.44 15.45 0.92
C ASN A 200 -38.75 16.13 2.12
N SER A 201 -37.55 15.69 2.55
CA SER A 201 -36.82 16.27 3.71
C SER A 201 -35.42 16.78 3.35
N LEU A 202 -35.33 17.54 2.26
CA LEU A 202 -34.06 18.03 1.70
C LEU A 202 -33.54 19.26 2.48
N GLY A 203 -32.83 19.03 3.58
CA GLY A 203 -32.20 20.12 4.37
C GLY A 203 -30.68 20.03 4.55
N SER A 204 -30.05 18.86 4.48
CA SER A 204 -28.67 18.70 5.00
C SER A 204 -27.66 17.92 4.15
N MET A 205 -27.97 17.53 2.92
CA MET A 205 -27.06 16.70 2.11
C MET A 205 -26.05 17.53 1.31
N ASN A 206 -24.80 17.08 1.23
CA ASN A 206 -23.76 17.74 0.44
C ASN A 206 -24.16 17.89 -1.04
N SER A 207 -24.08 19.11 -1.59
CA SER A 207 -24.62 19.46 -2.92
C SER A 207 -24.02 18.64 -4.06
N ARG A 208 -22.76 18.21 -3.92
CA ARG A 208 -22.05 17.38 -4.91
C ARG A 208 -22.63 15.97 -5.00
N ASP A 209 -22.94 15.34 -3.87
CA ASP A 209 -23.49 13.99 -3.81
C ASP A 209 -24.96 13.98 -4.25
N TYR A 210 -25.74 15.00 -3.86
CA TYR A 210 -27.10 15.20 -4.35
C TYR A 210 -27.16 15.25 -5.89
N ASN A 211 -26.32 16.07 -6.51
CA ASN A 211 -26.25 16.19 -7.96
C ASN A 211 -25.84 14.88 -8.64
N LYS A 212 -24.91 14.13 -8.04
CA LYS A 212 -24.45 12.82 -8.54
C LYS A 212 -25.59 11.80 -8.55
N TYR A 213 -26.29 11.63 -7.44
CA TYR A 213 -27.39 10.68 -7.34
C TYR A 213 -28.61 11.08 -8.19
N GLN A 214 -28.91 12.38 -8.29
CA GLN A 214 -29.98 12.85 -9.16
C GLN A 214 -29.70 12.56 -10.64
N ARG A 215 -28.44 12.62 -11.09
CA ARG A 215 -28.05 12.18 -12.45
C ARG A 215 -28.29 10.69 -12.67
N ILE A 216 -27.90 9.85 -11.70
CA ILE A 216 -28.12 8.39 -11.76
C ILE A 216 -29.62 8.08 -11.89
N LEU A 217 -30.47 8.76 -11.11
CA LEU A 217 -31.92 8.56 -11.14
C LEU A 217 -32.55 9.05 -12.45
N LYS A 218 -32.12 10.22 -12.97
CA LYS A 218 -32.59 10.76 -14.26
C LYS A 218 -32.20 9.85 -15.43
N HIS A 219 -30.99 9.30 -15.43
CA HIS A 219 -30.51 8.42 -16.48
C HIS A 219 -31.27 7.07 -16.53
N ASN A 220 -31.75 6.59 -15.38
CA ASN A 220 -32.34 5.25 -15.26
C ASN A 220 -33.87 5.17 -15.40
N GLN A 221 -34.57 6.24 -15.83
CA GLN A 221 -36.05 6.29 -15.85
C GLN A 221 -36.68 5.86 -14.50
N ALA A 222 -36.05 6.22 -13.37
CA ALA A 222 -36.55 5.93 -12.02
C ALA A 222 -37.93 6.55 -11.73
N MET A 223 -38.47 7.36 -12.65
CA MET A 223 -39.82 7.88 -12.64
C MET A 223 -40.91 6.79 -12.57
N LYS A 224 -40.65 5.57 -13.07
CA LYS A 224 -41.58 4.42 -12.92
C LYS A 224 -41.65 3.87 -11.48
N SER A 225 -40.59 4.01 -10.67
CA SER A 225 -40.58 3.53 -9.28
C SER A 225 -41.50 4.38 -8.39
N LYS A 226 -41.60 5.69 -8.63
CA LYS A 226 -42.54 6.59 -7.94
C LYS A 226 -44.00 6.13 -8.06
N GLN A 227 -44.37 5.48 -9.17
CA GLN A 227 -45.74 5.00 -9.41
C GLN A 227 -45.99 3.60 -8.83
N TYR A 228 -44.95 2.76 -8.73
CA TYR A 228 -44.98 1.45 -8.05
C TYR A 228 -44.97 1.57 -6.51
N ILE A 229 -44.31 2.61 -5.99
CA ILE A 229 -44.14 2.92 -4.56
C ILE A 229 -45.29 3.83 -4.07
N LYS A 230 -46.52 3.60 -4.56
CA LYS A 230 -47.68 4.42 -4.16
C LYS A 230 -48.39 3.89 -2.90
N THR A 231 -48.15 2.64 -2.53
CA THR A 231 -48.85 1.94 -1.43
C THR A 231 -47.92 1.71 -0.23
N ARG A 232 -48.42 1.92 1.01
CA ARG A 232 -47.67 1.76 2.28
C ARG A 232 -46.97 0.40 2.43
N HIS A 233 -47.59 -0.68 1.93
CA HIS A 233 -47.01 -2.03 1.97
C HIS A 233 -45.79 -2.16 1.06
N ASN A 234 -45.79 -1.49 -0.09
CA ASN A 234 -44.71 -1.53 -1.07
C ASN A 234 -43.46 -0.80 -0.56
N ILE A 235 -43.61 0.29 0.20
CA ILE A 235 -42.48 1.01 0.81
C ILE A 235 -41.79 0.16 1.89
N GLN A 236 -42.56 -0.53 2.74
CA GLN A 236 -41.97 -1.37 3.78
C GLN A 236 -41.22 -2.57 3.17
N LEU A 237 -41.81 -3.21 2.15
CA LEU A 237 -41.18 -4.29 1.40
C LEU A 237 -39.90 -3.81 0.68
N PHE A 238 -39.95 -2.62 0.09
CA PHE A 238 -38.81 -1.98 -0.55
C PHE A 238 -37.65 -1.76 0.43
N LEU A 239 -37.90 -1.12 1.58
CA LEU A 239 -36.85 -0.84 2.56
C LEU A 239 -36.21 -2.12 3.10
N LYS A 240 -37.01 -3.16 3.34
CA LYS A 240 -36.49 -4.48 3.72
C LYS A 240 -35.59 -5.06 2.64
N THR A 241 -35.97 -4.91 1.37
CA THR A 241 -35.18 -5.40 0.24
C THR A 241 -33.87 -4.61 0.09
N VAL A 242 -33.92 -3.28 0.22
CA VAL A 242 -32.73 -2.42 0.20
C VAL A 242 -31.76 -2.76 1.34
N ARG A 243 -32.29 -3.01 2.55
CA ARG A 243 -31.48 -3.47 3.68
C ARG A 243 -30.80 -4.80 3.37
N GLN A 244 -31.54 -5.75 2.82
CA GLN A 244 -30.98 -7.05 2.44
C GLN A 244 -29.90 -6.89 1.37
N LEU A 245 -30.14 -6.08 0.33
CA LEU A 245 -29.15 -5.80 -0.71
C LEU A 245 -27.89 -5.13 -0.16
N HIS A 246 -28.02 -4.21 0.80
CA HIS A 246 -26.88 -3.59 1.46
C HIS A 246 -26.05 -4.62 2.22
N LEU A 247 -26.70 -5.49 3.00
CA LEU A 247 -26.04 -6.57 3.74
C LEU A 247 -25.36 -7.57 2.80
N ASP A 248 -26.01 -7.95 1.71
CA ASP A 248 -25.47 -8.87 0.71
C ASP A 248 -24.26 -8.25 -0.01
N LEU A 249 -24.29 -6.95 -0.32
CA LEU A 249 -23.16 -6.21 -0.88
C LEU A 249 -22.01 -6.09 0.12
N CYS A 250 -22.28 -5.84 1.39
CA CYS A 250 -21.27 -5.82 2.45
C CYS A 250 -20.62 -7.20 2.63
N ALA A 251 -21.42 -8.26 2.68
CA ALA A 251 -20.94 -9.64 2.79
C ALA A 251 -20.09 -10.01 1.56
N THR A 252 -20.55 -9.66 0.35
CA THR A 252 -19.81 -9.89 -0.89
C THR A 252 -18.50 -9.09 -0.92
N SER A 253 -18.49 -7.87 -0.41
CA SER A 253 -17.28 -7.05 -0.30
C SER A 253 -16.25 -7.67 0.66
N ARG A 254 -16.70 -8.21 1.79
CA ARG A 254 -15.85 -8.94 2.74
C ARG A 254 -15.31 -10.24 2.13
N GLU A 255 -16.13 -10.98 1.39
CA GLU A 255 -15.67 -12.17 0.66
C GLU A 255 -14.59 -11.83 -0.39
N VAL A 256 -14.75 -10.72 -1.12
CA VAL A 256 -13.71 -10.24 -2.04
C VAL A 256 -12.44 -9.89 -1.27
N ASN A 257 -12.55 -9.18 -0.14
CA ASN A 257 -11.40 -8.90 0.72
C ASN A 257 -10.71 -10.19 1.15
N ASP A 258 -11.47 -11.20 1.60
CA ASP A 258 -10.92 -12.49 2.05
C ASP A 258 -10.24 -13.30 0.94
N ILE A 259 -10.69 -13.18 -0.31
CA ILE A 259 -10.04 -13.81 -1.46
C ILE A 259 -8.64 -13.22 -1.68
N TYR A 260 -8.51 -11.89 -1.58
CA TYR A 260 -7.28 -11.16 -1.93
C TYR A 260 -6.40 -10.80 -0.74
N ARG A 261 -6.85 -10.98 0.51
CA ARG A 261 -6.17 -10.47 1.72
C ARG A 261 -4.71 -10.91 1.86
N ILE A 262 -4.39 -12.16 1.51
CA ILE A 262 -3.02 -12.70 1.59
C ILE A 262 -2.17 -12.09 0.48
N GLN A 263 -2.68 -12.09 -0.76
CA GLN A 263 -1.99 -11.52 -1.91
C GLN A 263 -1.67 -10.04 -1.68
N LEU A 264 -2.65 -9.24 -1.25
CA LEU A 264 -2.45 -7.81 -0.97
C LEU A 264 -1.44 -7.57 0.15
N SER A 265 -1.43 -8.40 1.19
CA SER A 265 -0.45 -8.28 2.29
C SER A 265 0.96 -8.55 1.79
N SER A 266 1.14 -9.60 0.98
CA SER A 266 2.44 -9.93 0.39
C SER A 266 2.91 -8.85 -0.60
N GLN A 267 2.00 -8.30 -1.42
CA GLN A 267 2.31 -7.17 -2.31
C GLN A 267 2.76 -5.93 -1.54
N MET A 268 2.07 -5.61 -0.44
CA MET A 268 2.43 -4.45 0.39
C MET A 268 3.84 -4.61 0.99
N ALA A 269 4.17 -5.82 1.46
CA ALA A 269 5.51 -6.14 1.97
C ALA A 269 6.59 -6.05 0.88
N ALA A 270 6.35 -6.59 -0.33
CA ALA A 270 7.31 -6.48 -1.42
C ALA A 270 7.47 -5.04 -1.93
N THR A 271 6.39 -4.26 -1.93
CA THR A 271 6.48 -2.84 -2.31
C THR A 271 7.30 -2.05 -1.29
N PHE A 272 7.17 -2.37 0.00
CA PHE A 272 8.03 -1.82 1.04
C PHE A 272 9.52 -2.18 0.80
N ILE A 273 9.84 -3.45 0.53
CA ILE A 273 11.22 -3.89 0.23
C ILE A 273 11.77 -3.18 -1.01
N LEU A 274 10.97 -3.05 -2.06
CA LEU A 274 11.36 -2.36 -3.29
C LEU A 274 11.64 -0.88 -3.04
N LEU A 275 10.73 -0.17 -2.34
CA LEU A 275 10.92 1.24 -2.00
C LEU A 275 12.19 1.46 -1.19
N THR A 276 12.38 0.72 -0.09
CA THR A 276 13.59 0.85 0.74
C THR A 276 14.85 0.47 -0.04
N GLY A 277 14.82 -0.64 -0.79
CA GLY A 277 15.97 -1.13 -1.55
C GLY A 277 16.41 -0.16 -2.65
N PHE A 278 15.48 0.33 -3.48
CA PHE A 278 15.80 1.27 -4.54
C PHE A 278 16.14 2.67 -4.00
N SER A 279 15.51 3.14 -2.92
CA SER A 279 15.94 4.38 -2.26
C SER A 279 17.36 4.29 -1.69
N TYR A 280 17.77 3.12 -1.17
CA TYR A 280 19.16 2.93 -0.74
C TYR A 280 20.12 2.81 -1.92
N CYS A 281 19.72 2.17 -3.03
CA CYS A 281 20.52 2.17 -4.26
C CYS A 281 20.71 3.59 -4.83
N PHE A 282 19.70 4.45 -4.73
CA PHE A 282 19.82 5.88 -5.04
C PHE A 282 20.94 6.55 -4.24
N TYR A 283 21.02 6.28 -2.94
CA TYR A 283 22.07 6.81 -2.07
C TYR A 283 23.46 6.27 -2.44
N LEU A 284 23.58 4.97 -2.72
CA LEU A 284 24.85 4.34 -3.11
C LEU A 284 25.40 4.94 -4.40
N VAL A 285 24.56 5.05 -5.44
CA VAL A 285 24.96 5.64 -6.73
C VAL A 285 25.34 7.12 -6.58
N TYR A 286 24.74 7.84 -5.63
CA TYR A 286 25.08 9.25 -5.37
C TYR A 286 26.49 9.43 -4.79
N ASN A 287 26.92 8.54 -3.90
CA ASN A 287 28.24 8.66 -3.27
C ASN A 287 29.37 8.01 -4.07
N GLU A 288 29.05 7.19 -5.07
CA GLU A 288 30.05 6.45 -5.84
C GLU A 288 30.61 7.29 -7.01
N LEU A 289 31.68 8.06 -6.72
CA LEU A 289 32.34 8.98 -7.65
C LEU A 289 33.02 8.30 -8.87
N SER A 290 33.20 6.98 -8.84
CA SER A 290 33.86 6.20 -9.89
C SER A 290 32.95 5.87 -11.08
N ILE A 291 31.65 6.10 -10.97
CA ILE A 291 30.67 5.77 -12.01
C ILE A 291 30.58 6.93 -13.03
N PRO A 292 30.66 6.66 -14.35
CA PRO A 292 30.52 7.71 -15.35
C PRO A 292 29.12 8.34 -15.31
N LEU A 293 29.03 9.64 -15.60
CA LEU A 293 27.78 10.41 -15.54
C LEU A 293 26.62 9.76 -16.30
N SER A 294 26.87 9.16 -17.47
CA SER A 294 25.84 8.50 -18.27
C SER A 294 25.18 7.32 -17.54
N TYR A 295 25.97 6.47 -16.89
CA TYR A 295 25.46 5.34 -16.11
C TYR A 295 24.76 5.81 -14.83
N THR A 296 25.24 6.87 -14.21
CA THR A 296 24.60 7.49 -13.03
C THR A 296 23.20 8.01 -13.36
N ILE A 297 23.05 8.76 -14.46
CA ILE A 297 21.74 9.26 -14.93
C ILE A 297 20.80 8.08 -15.20
N GLN A 298 21.32 7.02 -15.81
CA GLN A 298 20.54 5.82 -16.11
C GLN A 298 20.04 5.08 -14.86
N TYR A 299 20.89 4.89 -13.85
CA TYR A 299 20.45 4.27 -12.59
C TYR A 299 19.35 5.10 -11.92
N TYR A 300 19.49 6.43 -11.92
CA TYR A 300 18.48 7.32 -11.37
C TYR A 300 17.16 7.28 -12.12
N THR A 301 17.18 7.24 -13.45
CA THR A 301 15.94 7.13 -14.23
C THR A 301 15.25 5.79 -13.97
N SER A 302 15.99 4.68 -13.99
CA SER A 302 15.42 3.35 -13.74
C SER A 302 14.85 3.20 -12.32
N PHE A 303 15.64 3.49 -11.28
CA PHE A 303 15.16 3.41 -9.90
C PHE A 303 14.02 4.40 -9.64
N GLY A 304 14.09 5.61 -10.18
CA GLY A 304 13.08 6.65 -10.00
C GLY A 304 11.72 6.24 -10.58
N ILE A 305 11.71 5.70 -11.80
CA ILE A 305 10.50 5.18 -12.47
C ILE A 305 9.86 4.09 -11.59
N TRP A 306 10.65 3.12 -11.12
CA TRP A 306 10.13 2.03 -10.29
C TRP A 306 9.60 2.48 -8.93
N ILE A 307 10.22 3.49 -8.29
CA ILE A 307 9.72 4.09 -7.05
C ILE A 307 8.36 4.79 -7.30
N ILE A 308 8.26 5.58 -8.37
CA ILE A 308 7.01 6.29 -8.72
C ILE A 308 5.87 5.29 -8.99
N ILE A 309 6.15 4.24 -9.77
CA ILE A 309 5.18 3.17 -10.04
C ILE A 309 4.72 2.50 -8.74
N SER A 310 5.66 2.19 -7.85
CA SER A 310 5.38 1.53 -6.56
C SER A 310 4.52 2.39 -5.63
N ILE A 311 4.79 3.69 -5.54
CA ILE A 311 3.96 4.65 -4.78
C ILE A 311 2.56 4.75 -5.40
N SER A 312 2.47 4.87 -6.73
CA SER A 312 1.20 4.96 -7.46
C SER A 312 0.31 3.72 -7.21
N ARG A 313 0.90 2.52 -7.22
CA ARG A 313 0.20 1.25 -6.93
C ARG A 313 -0.43 1.24 -5.54
N ILE A 314 0.33 1.56 -4.49
CA ILE A 314 -0.18 1.59 -3.11
C ILE A 314 -1.33 2.61 -3.00
N ILE A 315 -1.14 3.82 -3.55
CA ILE A 315 -2.17 4.87 -3.51
C ILE A 315 -3.45 4.41 -4.22
N HIS A 316 -3.33 3.75 -5.38
CA HIS A 316 -4.49 3.27 -6.13
C HIS A 316 -5.32 2.24 -5.34
N VAL A 317 -4.66 1.25 -4.73
CA VAL A 317 -5.33 0.19 -3.93
C VAL A 317 -6.01 0.78 -2.69
N VAL A 318 -5.32 1.66 -1.95
CA VAL A 318 -5.87 2.31 -0.75
C VAL A 318 -7.02 3.23 -1.11
N ARG A 319 -6.86 4.09 -2.13
CA ARG A 319 -7.91 5.02 -2.56
C ARG A 319 -9.19 4.29 -2.96
N THR A 320 -9.06 3.20 -3.71
CA THR A 320 -10.21 2.40 -4.15
C THR A 320 -10.93 1.76 -2.97
N SER A 321 -10.18 1.26 -1.99
CA SER A 321 -10.72 0.66 -0.76
C SER A 321 -11.46 1.69 0.10
N VAL A 322 -10.84 2.86 0.34
CA VAL A 322 -11.44 3.96 1.10
C VAL A 322 -12.69 4.49 0.41
N GLN A 323 -12.67 4.63 -0.93
CA GLN A 323 -13.83 5.09 -1.69
C GLN A 323 -15.01 4.13 -1.50
N ALA A 324 -14.81 2.82 -1.66
CA ALA A 324 -15.87 1.84 -1.47
C ALA A 324 -16.40 1.80 -0.03
N GLN A 325 -15.52 1.94 0.97
CA GLN A 325 -15.92 2.05 2.37
C GLN A 325 -16.81 3.27 2.61
N LYS A 326 -16.39 4.46 2.11
CA LYS A 326 -17.18 5.69 2.22
C LYS A 326 -18.56 5.52 1.57
N THR A 327 -18.60 5.01 0.34
CA THR A 327 -19.87 4.79 -0.37
C THR A 327 -20.78 3.81 0.38
N SER A 328 -20.25 2.80 1.04
CA SER A 328 -21.03 1.86 1.85
C SER A 328 -21.68 2.50 3.09
N GLN A 329 -21.19 3.66 3.57
CA GLN A 329 -21.61 4.30 4.82
C GLN A 329 -22.63 5.46 4.63
N ILE A 330 -22.86 5.96 3.41
CA ILE A 330 -23.67 7.18 3.14
C ILE A 330 -25.17 7.07 3.49
N ALA A 331 -25.68 5.91 3.89
CA ALA A 331 -27.06 5.79 4.37
C ALA A 331 -27.36 6.54 5.70
N HIS A 332 -26.36 7.19 6.31
CA HIS A 332 -26.50 7.89 7.59
C HIS A 332 -27.08 9.33 7.49
N GLU A 333 -27.24 9.89 6.29
CA GLU A 333 -27.83 11.23 6.08
C GLU A 333 -29.33 11.19 5.72
N ILE A 334 -30.02 10.08 5.98
CA ILE A 334 -31.46 10.01 5.79
C ILE A 334 -32.14 10.77 6.95
N GLN A 335 -32.33 12.09 6.82
CA GLN A 335 -33.13 12.87 7.76
C GLN A 335 -34.59 12.42 7.68
N VAL A 336 -35.02 11.60 8.64
CA VAL A 336 -36.36 11.03 8.73
C VAL A 336 -37.33 12.01 9.41
N SER A 337 -37.45 13.24 8.92
CA SER A 337 -38.32 14.25 9.54
C SER A 337 -39.80 14.12 9.15
N GLN A 338 -40.14 13.35 8.10
CA GLN A 338 -41.53 13.29 7.58
C GLN A 338 -42.10 11.87 7.34
N LEU A 339 -41.54 10.83 7.95
CA LEU A 339 -41.96 9.44 7.72
C LEU A 339 -42.68 8.80 8.93
N LYS A 340 -43.69 7.96 8.69
CA LYS A 340 -44.48 7.30 9.76
C LYS A 340 -43.58 6.47 10.70
N LYS A 341 -43.91 6.40 12.00
CA LYS A 341 -43.17 5.67 13.07
C LYS A 341 -42.58 4.30 12.68
N LYS A 342 -43.31 3.46 11.93
CA LYS A 342 -42.82 2.13 11.49
C LYS A 342 -41.70 2.21 10.44
N LEU A 343 -41.73 3.21 9.56
CA LEU A 343 -40.66 3.45 8.57
C LEU A 343 -39.41 4.05 9.21
N ILE A 344 -39.61 4.94 10.20
CA ILE A 344 -38.52 5.46 11.04
C ILE A 344 -37.75 4.29 11.67
N ASN A 345 -38.46 3.31 12.24
CA ASN A 345 -37.80 2.17 12.87
C ASN A 345 -36.96 1.32 11.89
N GLU A 346 -37.44 1.06 10.67
CA GLU A 346 -36.70 0.28 9.67
C GLU A 346 -35.46 1.05 9.16
N ILE A 347 -35.60 2.36 8.91
CA ILE A 347 -34.47 3.22 8.52
C ILE A 347 -33.46 3.34 9.67
N HIS A 348 -33.95 3.46 10.90
CA HIS A 348 -33.12 3.52 12.09
C HIS A 348 -32.34 2.20 12.29
N GLN A 349 -33.00 1.04 12.09
CA GLN A 349 -32.33 -0.26 12.10
C GLN A 349 -31.28 -0.39 11.00
N LEU A 350 -31.57 0.08 9.78
CA LEU A 350 -30.60 0.09 8.68
C LEU A 350 -29.38 0.96 9.02
N SER A 351 -29.62 2.18 9.51
CA SER A 351 -28.54 3.10 9.92
C SER A 351 -27.70 2.52 11.06
N LEU A 352 -28.34 1.98 12.09
CA LEU A 352 -27.67 1.30 13.20
C LEU A 352 -26.82 0.12 12.70
N GLN A 353 -27.34 -0.72 11.81
CA GLN A 353 -26.59 -1.86 11.26
C GLN A 353 -25.35 -1.41 10.46
N ILE A 354 -25.47 -0.33 9.68
CA ILE A 354 -24.36 0.25 8.93
C ILE A 354 -23.29 0.81 9.86
N MET A 355 -23.72 1.46 10.95
CA MET A 355 -22.83 2.02 11.96
C MET A 355 -22.14 0.94 12.81
N GLN A 356 -22.87 -0.14 13.14
CA GLN A 356 -22.35 -1.24 13.98
C GLN A 356 -21.39 -2.17 13.21
N HIS A 357 -21.49 -2.25 11.89
CA HIS A 357 -20.67 -3.15 11.07
C HIS A 357 -20.04 -2.43 9.86
N PRO A 358 -19.12 -1.47 10.09
CA PRO A 358 -18.48 -0.74 9.00
C PRO A 358 -17.75 -1.71 8.07
N LEU A 359 -17.85 -1.45 6.78
CA LEU A 359 -17.09 -2.18 5.77
C LEU A 359 -15.64 -1.69 5.81
N CYS A 360 -14.74 -2.52 6.35
CA CYS A 360 -13.31 -2.25 6.38
C CYS A 360 -12.57 -3.28 5.52
N PHE A 361 -11.69 -2.80 4.64
CA PHE A 361 -10.81 -3.66 3.86
C PHE A 361 -9.50 -3.84 4.60
N THR A 362 -9.06 -5.09 4.73
CA THR A 362 -7.85 -5.44 5.49
C THR A 362 -7.00 -6.43 4.70
N ALA A 363 -5.69 -6.20 4.68
CA ALA A 363 -4.71 -7.14 4.16
C ALA A 363 -4.28 -8.08 5.30
N SER A 364 -4.51 -9.38 5.10
CA SER A 364 -4.31 -10.48 6.05
C SER A 364 -4.88 -10.27 7.48
N GLY A 365 -5.81 -9.33 7.68
CA GLY A 365 -6.27 -8.92 9.02
C GLY A 365 -5.23 -8.15 9.84
N LEU A 366 -4.03 -7.89 9.28
CA LEU A 366 -2.92 -7.21 9.95
C LEU A 366 -2.90 -5.71 9.62
N ILE A 367 -3.24 -5.37 8.38
CA ILE A 367 -3.13 -4.00 7.86
C ILE A 367 -4.49 -3.54 7.36
N ILE A 368 -4.99 -2.42 7.91
CA ILE A 368 -6.20 -1.76 7.41
C ILE A 368 -5.82 -0.95 6.18
N LEU A 369 -6.55 -1.11 5.07
CA LEU A 369 -6.26 -0.43 3.81
C LEU A 369 -6.84 1.00 3.79
N ASP A 370 -6.25 1.86 4.62
CA ASP A 370 -6.62 3.28 4.74
C ASP A 370 -5.41 4.21 4.48
N PHE A 371 -5.62 5.53 4.56
CA PHE A 371 -4.53 6.50 4.44
C PHE A 371 -3.50 6.41 5.58
N GLY A 372 -3.87 5.80 6.71
CA GLY A 372 -2.95 5.46 7.80
C GLY A 372 -1.90 4.43 7.35
N CYS A 373 -2.28 3.46 6.53
CA CYS A 373 -1.34 2.52 5.91
C CYS A 373 -0.27 3.24 5.07
N ILE A 374 -0.65 4.22 4.24
CA ILE A 374 0.31 4.98 3.42
C ILE A 374 1.29 5.72 4.32
N ARG A 375 0.78 6.40 5.36
CA ARG A 375 1.61 7.10 6.34
C ARG A 375 2.58 6.15 7.04
N GLY A 376 2.11 4.95 7.41
CA GLY A 376 2.93 3.92 8.04
C GLY A 376 4.03 3.38 7.13
N VAL A 377 3.72 3.13 5.84
CA VAL A 377 4.73 2.71 4.84
C VAL A 377 5.79 3.79 4.65
N VAL A 378 5.39 5.05 4.45
CA VAL A 378 6.33 6.17 4.28
C VAL A 378 7.23 6.32 5.52
N GLY A 379 6.65 6.30 6.72
CA GLY A 379 7.42 6.37 7.96
C GLY A 379 8.42 5.22 8.10
N SER A 380 7.98 4.00 7.80
CA SER A 380 8.84 2.81 7.87
C SER A 380 9.99 2.89 6.86
N VAL A 381 9.71 3.24 5.59
CA VAL A 381 10.75 3.37 4.55
C VAL A 381 11.81 4.37 4.97
N THR A 382 11.42 5.54 5.48
CA THR A 382 12.35 6.57 5.96
C THR A 382 13.20 6.08 7.13
N THR A 383 12.61 5.39 8.12
CA THR A 383 13.35 4.85 9.27
C THR A 383 14.38 3.81 8.84
N TYR A 384 13.99 2.82 8.01
CA TYR A 384 14.92 1.81 7.52
C TYR A 384 15.99 2.40 6.62
N LEU A 385 15.66 3.38 5.79
CA LEU A 385 16.64 4.09 4.97
C LEU A 385 17.68 4.80 5.84
N MET A 386 17.25 5.51 6.89
CA MET A 386 18.16 6.16 7.84
C MET A 386 19.10 5.14 8.51
N ILE A 387 18.58 3.99 8.93
CA ILE A 387 19.40 2.92 9.54
C ILE A 387 20.44 2.38 8.55
N LEU A 388 20.02 2.11 7.31
CA LEU A 388 20.92 1.61 6.26
C LEU A 388 22.03 2.61 5.93
N ILE A 389 21.69 3.89 5.81
CA ILE A 389 22.67 4.96 5.54
C ILE A 389 23.65 5.12 6.70
N GLN A 390 23.18 5.08 7.94
CA GLN A 390 24.02 5.20 9.13
C GLN A 390 25.01 4.04 9.29
N ASN A 391 24.63 2.84 8.85
CA ASN A 391 25.46 1.65 8.95
C ASN A 391 26.56 1.57 7.87
N GLU A 392 26.62 2.53 6.93
CA GLU A 392 27.65 2.56 5.89
C GLU A 392 29.02 2.97 6.50
N PRO A 393 30.11 2.25 6.21
CA PRO A 393 31.41 2.44 6.87
C PRO A 393 32.02 3.83 6.68
N ASP A 394 31.76 4.50 5.55
CA ASP A 394 32.28 5.86 5.32
C ASP A 394 31.57 6.91 6.18
N MET A 395 30.26 6.74 6.42
CA MET A 395 29.54 7.57 7.39
C MET A 395 30.00 7.29 8.82
N MET A 396 30.25 6.02 9.17
CA MET A 396 30.83 5.68 10.47
C MET A 396 32.21 6.31 10.65
N LYS A 397 33.07 6.30 9.63
CA LYS A 397 34.37 7.00 9.66
C LYS A 397 34.23 8.51 9.83
N VAL A 398 33.32 9.15 9.10
CA VAL A 398 33.05 10.60 9.25
C VAL A 398 32.51 10.93 10.64
N VAL A 399 31.78 10.01 11.27
CA VAL A 399 31.28 10.16 12.65
C VAL A 399 32.36 9.83 13.69
N THR A 400 33.26 8.88 13.45
CA THR A 400 34.32 8.50 14.39
C THR A 400 35.56 9.39 14.29
N MET A 401 35.86 9.98 13.13
CA MET A 401 36.99 10.90 12.94
C MET A 401 36.98 12.08 13.94
N PRO A 402 35.85 12.77 14.18
CA PRO A 402 35.75 13.78 15.24
C PRO A 402 36.01 13.23 16.65
N ILE A 403 35.62 11.97 16.93
CA ILE A 403 35.80 11.32 18.23
C ILE A 403 37.27 10.97 18.46
N GLU A 404 37.96 10.44 17.45
CA GLU A 404 39.40 10.16 17.50
C GLU A 404 40.22 11.45 17.65
N ASN A 405 39.87 12.50 16.90
CA ASN A 405 40.50 13.81 17.03
C ASN A 405 40.27 14.41 18.41
N TYR A 406 39.06 14.30 18.98
CA TYR A 406 38.76 14.76 20.33
C TYR A 406 39.53 13.98 21.40
N THR A 407 39.61 12.66 21.27
CA THR A 407 40.37 11.80 22.20
C THR A 407 41.86 12.09 22.14
N THR A 408 42.38 12.39 20.95
CA THR A 408 43.78 12.80 20.75
C THR A 408 44.02 14.18 21.38
N ALA A 409 43.09 15.12 21.24
CA ALA A 409 43.18 16.44 21.87
C ALA A 409 43.16 16.35 23.42
N ILE A 410 42.37 15.46 24.01
CA ILE A 410 42.40 15.20 25.46
C ILE A 410 43.76 14.64 25.89
N LYS A 411 44.29 13.64 25.17
CA LYS A 411 45.62 13.08 25.46
C LYS A 411 46.73 14.12 25.38
N THR A 412 46.65 15.06 24.43
CA THR A 412 47.58 16.19 24.36
C THR A 412 47.47 17.07 25.61
N GLY A 413 46.27 17.32 26.12
CA GLY A 413 46.06 18.04 27.39
C GLY A 413 46.62 17.29 28.60
N ASP A 414 46.44 15.97 28.66
CA ASP A 414 46.97 15.13 29.74
C ASP A 414 48.51 15.13 29.76
N ILE A 415 49.16 15.04 28.59
CA ILE A 415 50.63 15.11 28.46
C ILE A 415 51.17 16.47 28.92
N ILE A 416 50.46 17.56 28.62
CA ILE A 416 50.87 18.91 29.04
C ILE A 416 50.76 19.06 30.57
N ASN A 417 49.73 18.47 31.18
CA ASN A 417 49.59 18.45 32.63
C ASN A 417 50.67 17.59 33.31
N GLU A 418 51.01 16.44 32.73
CA GLU A 418 52.11 15.59 33.21
C GLU A 418 53.46 16.32 33.13
N LEU A 419 53.70 17.11 32.06
CA LEU A 419 54.86 18.00 31.98
C LEU A 419 54.83 19.09 33.07
N TYR A 420 53.67 19.68 33.36
CA TYR A 420 53.55 20.73 34.37
C TYR A 420 53.96 20.24 35.78
N ASP A 421 53.65 18.98 36.10
CA ASP A 421 53.92 18.36 37.40
C ASP A 421 55.35 17.77 37.51
N ASP A 422 56.18 17.87 36.46
CA ASP A 422 57.56 17.36 36.46
C ASP A 422 58.48 18.24 37.35
N PRO A 423 59.13 17.67 38.38
CA PRO A 423 59.96 18.41 39.33
C PRO A 423 61.25 19.00 38.75
N ILE A 424 61.60 18.70 37.51
CA ILE A 424 62.81 19.20 36.83
C ILE A 424 62.58 20.56 36.16
N ILE A 425 61.33 20.96 35.95
CA ILE A 425 60.98 22.18 35.20
C ILE A 425 61.08 23.43 36.08
N ASP A 426 61.64 24.50 35.52
CA ASP A 426 61.78 25.80 36.18
C ASP A 426 60.45 26.56 36.26
N GLU A 427 60.34 27.45 37.27
CA GLU A 427 59.12 28.18 37.59
C GLU A 427 58.64 29.08 36.43
N GLU A 428 59.57 29.56 35.58
CA GLU A 428 59.25 30.34 34.38
C GLU A 428 58.57 29.47 33.30
N THR A 429 59.06 28.25 33.06
CA THR A 429 58.46 27.33 32.09
C THR A 429 57.12 26.78 32.58
N GLN A 430 56.97 26.52 33.89
CA GLN A 430 55.66 26.19 34.47
C GLN A 430 54.64 27.31 34.26
N CYS A 431 55.05 28.58 34.41
CA CYS A 431 54.17 29.72 34.15
C CYS A 431 53.70 29.77 32.68
N LYS A 432 54.61 29.50 31.73
CA LYS A 432 54.30 29.42 30.29
C LYS A 432 53.38 28.24 29.95
N ILE A 433 53.60 27.07 30.55
CA ILE A 433 52.72 25.90 30.39
C ILE A 433 51.32 26.22 30.93
N ARG A 434 51.22 26.90 32.07
CA ARG A 434 49.95 27.31 32.66
C ARG A 434 49.20 28.29 31.76
N GLU A 435 49.89 29.28 31.19
CA GLU A 435 49.30 30.23 30.24
C GLU A 435 48.81 29.52 28.97
N PHE A 436 49.60 28.58 28.45
CA PHE A 436 49.23 27.75 27.31
C PHE A 436 48.01 26.85 27.60
N ASN A 437 47.94 26.24 28.79
CA ASN A 437 46.78 25.47 29.24
C ASN A 437 45.51 26.33 29.35
N ILE A 438 45.62 27.55 29.86
CA ILE A 438 44.50 28.49 29.90
C ILE A 438 44.03 28.83 28.49
N GLN A 439 44.95 29.05 27.54
CA GLN A 439 44.60 29.30 26.15
C GLN A 439 43.92 28.09 25.49
N LEU A 440 44.39 26.87 25.75
CA LEU A 440 43.77 25.63 25.24
C LEU A 440 42.35 25.42 25.80
N ILE A 441 42.14 25.66 27.09
CA ILE A 441 40.80 25.57 27.72
C ILE A 441 39.86 26.63 27.13
N GLN A 442 40.35 27.86 26.91
CA GLN A 442 39.58 28.94 26.32
C GLN A 442 39.27 28.72 24.82
N THR A 443 40.13 27.97 24.12
CA THR A 443 39.99 27.64 22.69
C THR A 443 39.59 26.18 22.45
N SER A 444 38.82 25.59 23.36
CA SER A 444 38.34 24.20 23.21
C SER A 444 37.69 23.97 21.83
N LEU A 445 38.25 23.00 21.08
CA LEU A 445 37.76 22.60 19.75
C LEU A 445 36.36 21.99 19.86
N LYS A 446 35.33 22.79 19.56
CA LYS A 446 33.94 22.33 19.47
C LYS A 446 33.56 22.14 18.02
N PHE A 447 33.57 20.89 17.55
CA PHE A 447 33.02 20.56 16.24
C PHE A 447 31.50 20.71 16.30
N THR A 448 30.95 21.66 15.54
CA THR A 448 29.51 21.90 15.48
C THR A 448 29.01 21.78 14.04
N ALA A 449 27.89 21.09 13.84
CA ALA A 449 27.22 21.08 12.54
C ALA A 449 26.47 22.41 12.37
N TYR A 450 26.93 23.26 11.44
CA TYR A 450 26.34 24.57 11.13
C TYR A 450 26.14 25.50 12.36
N GLY A 451 26.89 25.30 13.44
CA GLY A 451 26.74 26.08 14.68
C GLY A 451 25.52 25.73 15.55
N PHE A 452 24.70 24.75 15.14
CA PHE A 452 23.46 24.38 15.86
C PHE A 452 23.64 23.19 16.79
N ILE A 453 24.51 22.23 16.44
CA ILE A 453 24.59 20.95 17.12
C ILE A 453 26.06 20.59 17.39
N PRO A 454 26.49 20.42 18.65
CA PRO A 454 27.80 19.88 18.97
C PRO A 454 27.88 18.41 18.54
N LEU A 455 28.90 18.07 17.75
CA LEU A 455 29.17 16.72 17.25
C LEU A 455 29.99 15.95 18.28
N ASP A 456 29.37 15.64 19.43
CA ASP A 456 29.97 14.86 20.51
C ASP A 456 29.19 13.55 20.77
N LEU A 457 29.69 12.69 21.66
CA LEU A 457 28.98 11.45 22.04
C LEU A 457 27.58 11.71 22.62
N THR A 458 27.32 12.91 23.14
CA THR A 458 26.00 13.28 23.65
C THR A 458 24.97 13.43 22.53
N LEU A 459 25.40 13.78 21.31
CA LEU A 459 24.53 13.80 20.13
C LEU A 459 24.06 12.40 19.76
N ILE A 460 24.98 11.42 19.68
CA ILE A 460 24.65 10.03 19.38
C ILE A 460 23.72 9.47 20.47
N GLN A 461 24.06 9.73 21.73
CA GLN A 461 23.22 9.34 22.86
C GLN A 461 21.83 9.99 22.80
N ARG A 462 21.72 11.28 22.45
CA ARG A 462 20.45 11.98 22.24
C ARG A 462 19.65 11.43 21.07
N MET A 463 20.30 11.07 19.96
CA MET A 463 19.65 10.43 18.82
C MET A 463 19.13 9.05 19.20
N ILE A 464 19.93 8.23 19.89
CA ILE A 464 19.51 6.92 20.41
C ILE A 464 18.34 7.08 21.38
N TYR A 465 18.40 8.02 22.33
CA TYR A 465 17.28 8.28 23.24
C TYR A 465 16.04 8.74 22.49
N THR A 466 16.19 9.61 21.49
CA THR A 466 15.05 10.16 20.73
C THR A 466 14.41 9.06 19.88
N ILE A 467 15.21 8.24 19.19
CA ILE A 467 14.74 7.06 18.45
C ILE A 467 14.06 6.10 19.42
N THR A 468 14.70 5.73 20.53
CA THR A 468 14.15 4.80 21.54
C THR A 468 12.86 5.34 22.16
N THR A 469 12.78 6.64 22.42
CA THR A 469 11.59 7.32 22.96
C THR A 469 10.46 7.31 21.94
N TYR A 470 10.72 7.65 20.67
CA TYR A 470 9.69 7.57 19.63
C TYR A 470 9.23 6.14 19.37
N LEU A 471 10.15 5.16 19.41
CA LEU A 471 9.86 3.74 19.26
C LEU A 471 9.01 3.23 20.45
N MET A 472 9.33 3.65 21.66
CA MET A 472 8.58 3.34 22.88
C MET A 472 7.19 4.00 22.88
N ILE A 473 7.08 5.26 22.47
CA ILE A 473 5.80 5.96 22.30
C ILE A 473 4.95 5.28 21.22
N LEU A 474 5.54 4.87 20.09
CA LEU A 474 4.86 4.12 19.04
C LEU A 474 4.38 2.75 19.52
N ILE A 475 5.21 2.03 20.27
CA ILE A 475 4.83 0.75 20.89
C ILE A 475 3.69 0.95 21.89
N GLN A 476 3.76 1.98 22.73
CA GLN A 476 2.71 2.29 23.70
C GLN A 476 1.41 2.72 23.00
N LEU A 477 1.45 3.53 21.95
CA LEU A 477 0.27 3.89 21.15
C LEU A 477 -0.31 2.69 20.38
N ARG A 478 0.55 1.77 19.92
CA ARG A 478 0.13 0.48 19.32
C ARG A 478 -0.49 -0.45 20.37
N ASN A 479 0.01 -0.43 21.60
CA ASN A 479 -0.54 -1.20 22.71
C ASN A 479 -1.81 -0.57 23.29
N ILE A 480 -1.99 0.75 23.20
CA ILE A 480 -3.23 1.44 23.57
C ILE A 480 -4.33 1.15 22.54
N SER A 481 -3.99 1.06 21.25
CA SER A 481 -4.95 0.66 20.20
C SER A 481 -5.30 -0.83 20.26
N THR A 482 -4.42 -1.69 20.77
CA THR A 482 -4.69 -3.14 20.99
C THR A 482 -5.23 -3.46 22.39
N SER A 483 -5.11 -2.57 23.38
CA SER A 483 -5.63 -2.73 24.76
C SER A 483 -6.93 -1.98 25.04
N THR A 484 -7.78 -1.77 24.01
CA THR A 484 -9.22 -1.56 24.22
C THR A 484 -9.94 -2.79 24.81
N GLY A 485 -9.19 -3.74 25.39
CA GLY A 485 -9.66 -4.73 26.38
C GLY A 485 -9.73 -4.21 27.83
N ILE A 486 -9.15 -3.05 28.16
CA ILE A 486 -9.23 -2.47 29.51
C ILE A 486 -10.63 -1.92 29.83
N SER A 487 -11.47 -1.69 28.81
CA SER A 487 -12.87 -1.29 29.02
C SER A 487 -13.72 -2.37 29.70
N ARG A 488 -13.33 -3.66 29.65
CA ARG A 488 -14.10 -4.75 30.30
C ARG A 488 -13.89 -4.84 31.81
N ASN A 489 -12.72 -4.45 32.33
CA ASN A 489 -12.46 -4.45 33.76
C ASN A 489 -12.97 -3.18 34.44
N LEU A 490 -12.88 -2.02 33.77
CA LEU A 490 -13.51 -0.78 34.24
C LEU A 490 -15.05 -0.85 34.23
N PHE A 491 -15.66 -1.49 33.22
CA PHE A 491 -17.12 -1.69 33.20
C PHE A 491 -17.61 -2.74 34.23
N LYS A 492 -16.77 -3.70 34.62
CA LYS A 492 -17.05 -4.60 35.76
C LYS A 492 -16.90 -3.90 37.12
N MET A 493 -15.96 -2.97 37.24
CA MET A 493 -15.77 -2.18 38.47
C MET A 493 -16.92 -1.20 38.71
N PHE A 494 -17.42 -0.54 37.66
CA PHE A 494 -18.59 0.36 37.75
C PHE A 494 -19.92 -0.35 37.97
N ARG A 495 -20.04 -1.62 37.56
CA ARG A 495 -21.26 -2.43 37.79
C ARG A 495 -21.36 -2.97 39.23
N ASN A 496 -20.24 -3.10 39.95
CA ASN A 496 -20.24 -3.60 41.33
C ASN A 496 -20.36 -2.51 42.40
N THR A 497 -20.24 -1.23 42.04
CA THR A 497 -20.37 -0.09 42.97
C THR A 497 -21.75 0.58 42.97
N THR A 498 -22.68 0.15 42.11
CA THR A 498 -24.05 0.71 42.01
C THR A 498 -25.14 -0.17 42.66
N PHE A 499 -24.76 -1.23 43.39
CA PHE A 499 -25.66 -2.04 44.22
C PHE A 499 -25.04 -2.34 45.59
N ARG A 500 -24.77 -1.30 46.37
CA ARG A 500 -24.77 -1.40 47.84
C ARG A 500 -24.84 0.00 48.45
N ASN A 501 -25.90 0.17 49.25
CA ASN A 501 -26.42 1.37 49.92
C ASN A 501 -27.34 2.24 49.07
#